data_AF-A0A8I1IM15-F1
#
_entry.id   AF-A0A8I1IM15-F1
#
_cell.length_a   1.000
_cell.length_b   1.000
_cell.length_c   1.000
_cell.angle_alpha   90.00
_cell.angle_beta   90.00
_cell.angle_gamma   90.00
#
_symmetry.space_group_name_H-M   'P 1'
#
loop_
_entity.id
_entity.type
_entity.pdbx_description
1 polymer ?
#
loop_
_entity_poly.entity_id
_entity_poly.type
_entity_poly.pdbx_seq_one_letter_code
_entity_poly.pdbx_strand_id
1 'polypeptide(L)'
;MRFPWRDTSSDIAGGQPPQWETPGGAQAKADKAEEESKKYTDEKNADFTAHVQNTTIHVTQTDKDNWNSKAPGNHTHQNATPTTPGFESAADKTKLDGIEDGANNYVHPATHPPSIIAQDTANRFVTDAEKAAWNAKAETTVATSDTKGLMSAADKTKLDGIESGAEVNQNAFSTFKAPGQADVTAGSKQETINFAGGTGITVTTDPAAKKVMITATGEATPGPHASSHITGGTDIIPDAVAGGASGLMSGDDATFTRNTGETKTGAQAKADAAETASKNYTDTRITELEKDVSDVAAVAAGAETPAGAQAKVNELGATIATQLADKVSQEVAMFYRGTLASGTGLNTINNNAIYRLSGSYPNYPSFAKSSDAVMVVFKGADYVVQTLYVSSADSGVAGVQKITRDGNGSIWSAWVEDGKASVFTEGTWLNGWTGDLRPKIVKNNKVVTIHFYGVRSGTATQPAFILPVGYRPVYDAEFLSDTTNKVSIKADGGVIPSGNLGYFTLTFVAHQ
;
A
#
# COMPACT_ATOMS: atom_id res chain seq x y z
N MET A 1 72.51 -175.84 -95.35
CA MET A 1 72.20 -174.39 -95.46
C MET A 1 71.89 -173.88 -94.06
N ARG A 2 72.65 -172.91 -93.55
CA ARG A 2 72.45 -172.31 -92.21
C ARG A 2 72.25 -170.80 -92.45
N PHE A 3 71.04 -170.30 -92.18
CA PHE A 3 70.64 -168.90 -92.42
C PHE A 3 71.21 -167.99 -91.32
N PRO A 4 71.72 -166.77 -91.65
CA PRO A 4 72.18 -165.82 -90.64
C PRO A 4 71.01 -164.97 -90.12
N TRP A 5 70.69 -165.14 -88.85
CA TRP A 5 69.76 -164.28 -88.11
C TRP A 5 70.41 -162.90 -87.86
N ARG A 6 69.63 -161.80 -87.86
CA ARG A 6 70.09 -160.45 -87.50
C ARG A 6 69.41 -159.96 -86.23
N ASP A 7 70.16 -159.21 -85.41
CA ASP A 7 69.61 -158.45 -84.28
C ASP A 7 69.07 -157.10 -84.80
N THR A 8 67.80 -156.82 -84.46
CA THR A 8 67.05 -155.61 -84.87
C THR A 8 66.52 -154.85 -83.65
N SER A 9 67.15 -155.03 -82.48
CA SER A 9 66.77 -154.39 -81.21
C SER A 9 66.69 -152.85 -81.28
N SER A 10 67.33 -152.22 -82.28
CA SER A 10 67.27 -150.77 -82.55
C SER A 10 66.23 -150.32 -83.59
N ASP A 11 65.61 -151.25 -84.33
CA ASP A 11 64.70 -150.92 -85.44
C ASP A 11 63.29 -150.62 -84.91
N ILE A 12 63.17 -149.50 -84.20
CA ILE A 12 61.92 -148.99 -83.65
C ILE A 12 61.69 -147.62 -84.29
N ALA A 13 60.78 -147.57 -85.28
CA ALA A 13 60.19 -146.40 -85.96
C ALA A 13 60.53 -146.16 -87.46
N GLY A 14 60.99 -147.17 -88.22
CA GLY A 14 61.33 -147.00 -89.64
C GLY A 14 60.73 -148.00 -90.64
N GLY A 15 59.40 -148.18 -90.69
CA GLY A 15 58.64 -148.57 -91.89
C GLY A 15 59.07 -149.72 -92.83
N GLN A 16 59.95 -150.64 -92.43
CA GLN A 16 60.28 -151.85 -93.20
C GLN A 16 59.59 -153.09 -92.57
N PRO A 17 58.88 -153.93 -93.36
CA PRO A 17 58.21 -155.11 -92.83
C PRO A 17 59.24 -156.12 -92.28
N PRO A 18 59.02 -156.68 -91.08
CA PRO A 18 60.02 -157.47 -90.37
C PRO A 18 60.20 -158.83 -91.05
N GLN A 19 61.35 -159.03 -91.70
CA GLN A 19 61.77 -160.35 -92.14
C GLN A 19 62.82 -160.87 -91.14
N TRP A 20 62.30 -161.58 -90.12
CA TRP A 20 63.01 -162.52 -89.25
C TRP A 20 63.90 -161.91 -88.13
N GLU A 21 63.28 -161.60 -86.98
CA GLU A 21 63.92 -161.15 -85.74
C GLU A 21 64.49 -162.33 -84.92
N THR A 22 65.62 -162.11 -84.24
CA THR A 22 66.16 -163.11 -83.29
C THR A 22 65.31 -163.16 -82.01
N PRO A 23 65.24 -164.31 -81.32
CA PRO A 23 64.64 -164.39 -79.98
C PRO A 23 65.20 -163.35 -78.99
N GLY A 24 66.50 -163.02 -79.10
CA GLY A 24 67.15 -162.00 -78.27
C GLY A 24 66.68 -160.57 -78.56
N GLY A 25 66.51 -160.21 -79.84
CA GLY A 25 65.97 -158.91 -80.23
C GLY A 25 64.50 -158.72 -79.81
N ALA A 26 63.68 -159.77 -79.95
CA ALA A 26 62.31 -159.78 -79.48
C ALA A 26 62.21 -159.63 -77.95
N GLN A 27 63.10 -160.31 -77.21
CA GLN A 27 63.18 -160.16 -75.74
C GLN A 27 63.57 -158.73 -75.35
N ALA A 28 64.58 -158.14 -76.01
CA ALA A 28 65.00 -156.76 -75.72
C ALA A 28 63.88 -155.73 -75.98
N LYS A 29 63.05 -155.93 -77.02
CA LYS A 29 61.86 -155.09 -77.25
C LYS A 29 60.79 -155.29 -76.19
N ALA A 30 60.55 -156.53 -75.75
CA ALA A 30 59.61 -156.83 -74.67
C ALA A 30 60.09 -156.20 -73.35
N ASP A 31 61.38 -156.34 -73.01
CA ASP A 31 61.99 -155.76 -71.82
C ASP A 31 61.91 -154.23 -71.84
N LYS A 32 62.20 -153.61 -72.99
CA LYS A 32 62.08 -152.15 -73.15
C LYS A 32 60.63 -151.67 -73.03
N ALA A 33 59.67 -152.38 -73.63
CA ALA A 33 58.26 -152.06 -73.48
C ALA A 33 57.78 -152.23 -72.03
N GLU A 34 58.28 -153.25 -71.33
CA GLU A 34 58.01 -153.48 -69.92
C GLU A 34 58.63 -152.37 -69.04
N GLU A 35 59.86 -151.95 -69.33
CA GLU A 35 60.53 -150.83 -68.66
C GLU A 35 59.79 -149.50 -68.88
N GLU A 36 59.41 -149.19 -70.11
CA GLU A 36 58.63 -148.00 -70.45
C GLU A 36 57.24 -148.02 -69.79
N SER A 37 56.58 -149.18 -69.74
CA SER A 37 55.31 -149.35 -69.03
C SER A 37 55.45 -149.17 -67.52
N LYS A 38 56.52 -149.71 -66.91
CA LYS A 38 56.81 -149.50 -65.49
C LYS A 38 57.07 -148.03 -65.20
N LYS A 39 57.92 -147.38 -66.01
CA LYS A 39 58.21 -145.94 -65.88
C LYS A 39 56.96 -145.08 -65.95
N TYR A 40 56.07 -145.33 -66.92
CA TYR A 40 54.79 -144.61 -67.03
C TYR A 40 53.91 -144.81 -65.78
N THR A 41 53.84 -146.05 -65.28
CA THR A 41 53.04 -146.38 -64.10
C THR A 41 53.61 -145.72 -62.84
N ASP A 42 54.93 -145.74 -62.67
CA ASP A 42 55.63 -145.13 -61.53
C ASP A 42 55.51 -143.60 -61.55
N GLU A 43 55.66 -142.97 -62.73
CA GLU A 43 55.44 -141.52 -62.88
C GLU A 43 54.00 -141.12 -62.53
N LYS A 44 53.01 -141.89 -62.98
CA LYS A 44 51.59 -141.61 -62.64
C LYS A 44 51.27 -141.86 -61.18
N ASN A 45 51.87 -142.87 -60.56
CA ASN A 45 51.75 -143.10 -59.12
C ASN A 45 52.43 -142.00 -58.32
N ALA A 46 53.58 -141.47 -58.77
CA ALA A 46 54.25 -140.35 -58.16
C ALA A 46 53.40 -139.07 -58.24
N ASP A 47 52.86 -138.75 -59.42
CA ASP A 47 51.93 -137.62 -59.62
C ASP A 47 50.70 -137.75 -58.70
N PHE A 48 50.09 -138.93 -58.64
CA PHE A 48 48.93 -139.19 -57.78
C PHE A 48 49.28 -139.01 -56.31
N THR A 49 50.42 -139.56 -55.86
CA THR A 49 50.89 -139.45 -54.48
C THR A 49 51.19 -138.00 -54.11
N ALA A 50 51.86 -137.27 -54.99
CA ALA A 50 52.14 -135.84 -54.81
C ALA A 50 50.85 -135.02 -54.74
N HIS A 51 49.85 -135.32 -55.58
CA HIS A 51 48.55 -134.67 -55.54
C HIS A 51 47.86 -134.94 -54.19
N VAL A 52 47.61 -136.19 -53.81
CA VAL A 52 46.85 -136.51 -52.59
C VAL A 52 47.54 -136.08 -51.29
N GLN A 53 48.86 -135.88 -51.29
CA GLN A 53 49.61 -135.35 -50.14
C GLN A 53 49.75 -133.82 -50.15
N ASN A 54 49.33 -133.13 -51.21
CA ASN A 54 49.46 -131.69 -51.31
C ASN A 54 48.41 -130.98 -50.43
N THR A 55 48.85 -130.55 -49.25
CA THR A 55 48.06 -129.81 -48.26
C THR A 55 47.75 -128.37 -48.66
N THR A 56 48.30 -127.88 -49.77
CA THR A 56 48.01 -126.54 -50.30
C THR A 56 46.78 -126.53 -51.22
N ILE A 57 46.52 -127.63 -51.94
CA ILE A 57 45.38 -127.73 -52.87
C ILE A 57 44.23 -128.56 -52.31
N HIS A 58 44.49 -129.47 -51.36
CA HIS A 58 43.46 -130.25 -50.70
C HIS A 58 43.15 -129.69 -49.32
N VAL A 59 41.85 -129.59 -49.03
CA VAL A 59 41.36 -129.34 -47.67
C VAL A 59 41.81 -130.49 -46.78
N THR A 60 42.61 -130.19 -45.76
CA THR A 60 43.10 -131.21 -44.83
C THR A 60 41.98 -131.67 -43.88
N GLN A 61 42.15 -132.83 -43.24
CA GLN A 61 41.21 -133.25 -42.19
C GLN A 61 41.16 -132.22 -41.05
N THR A 62 42.29 -131.61 -40.71
CA THR A 62 42.39 -130.52 -39.74
C THR A 62 41.55 -129.30 -40.13
N ASP A 63 41.56 -128.90 -41.41
CA ASP A 63 40.74 -127.78 -41.89
C ASP A 63 39.24 -128.09 -41.77
N LYS A 64 38.84 -129.32 -42.11
CA LYS A 64 37.45 -129.78 -41.94
C LYS A 64 37.04 -129.79 -40.47
N ASP A 65 37.90 -130.29 -39.59
CA ASP A 65 37.64 -130.33 -38.15
C ASP A 65 37.55 -128.92 -37.55
N ASN A 66 38.40 -128.00 -38.01
CA ASN A 66 38.34 -126.58 -37.64
C ASN A 66 37.03 -125.93 -38.09
N TRP A 67 36.62 -126.10 -39.35
CA TRP A 67 35.35 -125.55 -39.85
C TRP A 67 34.14 -126.13 -39.13
N ASN A 68 34.10 -127.44 -38.93
CA ASN A 68 33.03 -128.11 -38.18
C ASN A 68 32.99 -127.66 -36.71
N SER A 69 34.14 -127.34 -36.12
CA SER A 69 34.21 -126.78 -34.76
C SER A 69 33.72 -125.33 -34.68
N LYS A 70 33.74 -124.57 -35.78
CA LYS A 70 33.16 -123.21 -35.84
C LYS A 70 31.64 -123.22 -35.99
N ALA A 71 31.04 -124.34 -36.36
CA ALA A 71 29.61 -124.50 -36.50
C ALA A 71 29.13 -125.76 -35.76
N PRO A 72 29.07 -125.74 -34.41
CA PRO A 72 28.23 -126.73 -33.73
C PRO A 72 26.81 -126.63 -34.29
N GLY A 73 26.18 -127.76 -34.62
CA GLY A 73 24.83 -127.84 -35.21
C GLY A 73 23.71 -127.18 -34.38
N ASN A 74 24.06 -126.64 -33.21
CA ASN A 74 23.28 -125.68 -32.44
C ASN A 74 24.26 -124.60 -31.93
N HIS A 75 24.24 -123.39 -32.51
CA HIS A 75 24.98 -122.26 -31.93
C HIS A 75 24.08 -121.60 -30.87
N THR A 76 24.25 -121.99 -29.62
CA THR A 76 23.60 -121.31 -28.49
C THR A 76 24.46 -120.13 -28.08
N HIS A 77 23.90 -118.92 -28.13
CA HIS A 77 24.50 -117.77 -27.48
C HIS A 77 24.06 -117.76 -26.02
N GLN A 78 24.99 -117.49 -25.10
CA GLN A 78 24.62 -117.25 -23.72
C GLN A 78 23.75 -116.00 -23.66
N ASN A 79 22.66 -116.04 -22.87
CA ASN A 79 21.86 -114.85 -22.61
C ASN A 79 22.76 -113.74 -22.04
N ALA A 80 22.51 -112.48 -22.42
CA ALA A 80 23.19 -111.38 -21.78
C ALA A 80 22.80 -111.32 -20.30
N THR A 81 23.79 -111.05 -19.45
CA THR A 81 23.59 -110.78 -18.03
C THR A 81 23.97 -109.32 -17.75
N PRO A 82 23.59 -108.76 -16.60
CA PRO A 82 24.01 -107.41 -16.21
C PRO A 82 25.54 -107.21 -16.16
N THR A 83 26.34 -108.28 -16.17
CA THR A 83 27.81 -108.23 -16.09
C THR A 83 28.53 -108.88 -17.27
N THR A 84 27.83 -109.62 -18.13
CA THR A 84 28.42 -110.32 -19.28
C THR A 84 27.60 -110.04 -20.55
N PRO A 85 28.20 -109.44 -21.59
CA PRO A 85 27.53 -109.21 -22.86
C PRO A 85 27.10 -110.52 -23.52
N GLY A 86 25.92 -110.51 -24.13
CA GLY A 86 25.43 -111.55 -25.04
C GLY A 86 25.32 -110.96 -26.45
N PHE A 87 24.11 -110.98 -27.02
CA PHE A 87 23.78 -110.21 -28.23
C PHE A 87 23.57 -108.71 -27.98
N GLU A 88 23.33 -108.34 -26.72
CA GLU A 88 23.27 -106.95 -26.24
C GLU A 88 24.38 -106.71 -25.20
N SER A 89 24.71 -105.43 -24.95
CA SER A 89 25.75 -105.09 -23.98
C SER A 89 25.27 -105.34 -22.55
N ALA A 90 26.21 -105.65 -21.64
CA ALA A 90 25.90 -105.78 -20.21
C ALA A 90 25.28 -104.48 -19.64
N ALA A 91 25.66 -103.32 -20.18
CA ALA A 91 25.10 -102.01 -19.81
C ALA A 91 23.64 -101.85 -20.27
N ASP A 92 23.32 -102.22 -21.51
CA ASP A 92 21.95 -102.18 -22.02
C ASP A 92 21.07 -103.18 -21.27
N LYS A 93 21.57 -104.38 -21.00
CA LYS A 93 20.85 -105.38 -20.19
C LYS A 93 20.56 -104.86 -18.78
N THR A 94 21.54 -104.23 -18.12
CA THR A 94 21.35 -103.60 -16.81
C THR A 94 20.30 -102.48 -16.87
N LYS A 95 20.33 -101.65 -17.91
CA LYS A 95 19.35 -100.58 -18.11
C LYS A 95 17.95 -101.13 -18.33
N LEU A 96 17.80 -102.17 -19.15
CA LEU A 96 16.52 -102.82 -19.46
C LEU A 96 15.97 -103.57 -18.25
N ASP A 97 16.81 -104.27 -17.47
CA ASP A 97 16.40 -104.94 -16.22
C ASP A 97 15.97 -103.96 -15.12
N GLY A 98 16.44 -102.71 -15.18
CA GLY A 98 16.03 -101.64 -14.28
C GLY A 98 14.70 -100.96 -14.66
N ILE A 99 14.09 -101.33 -15.79
CA ILE A 99 12.78 -100.83 -16.19
C ILE A 99 11.72 -101.71 -15.51
N GLU A 100 11.01 -101.17 -14.51
CA GLU A 100 9.89 -101.87 -13.87
C GLU A 100 8.78 -102.20 -14.89
N ASP A 101 8.05 -103.29 -14.66
CA ASP A 101 6.89 -103.66 -15.48
C ASP A 101 5.88 -102.50 -15.53
N GLY A 102 5.62 -101.97 -16.73
CA GLY A 102 4.71 -100.83 -16.92
C GLY A 102 5.35 -99.45 -16.72
N ALA A 103 6.68 -99.34 -16.62
CA ALA A 103 7.37 -98.06 -16.71
C ALA A 103 6.94 -97.30 -17.99
N ASN A 104 6.66 -96.00 -17.86
CA ASN A 104 6.04 -95.13 -18.87
C ASN A 104 4.57 -95.42 -19.22
N ASN A 105 3.82 -96.20 -18.42
CA ASN A 105 2.36 -96.32 -18.56
C ASN A 105 1.63 -95.04 -18.10
N TYR A 106 1.84 -93.93 -18.81
CA TYR A 106 1.09 -92.70 -18.60
C TYR A 106 -0.27 -92.81 -19.29
N VAL A 107 -1.32 -93.08 -18.51
CA VAL A 107 -2.70 -92.98 -18.96
C VAL A 107 -3.17 -91.56 -18.72
N HIS A 108 -3.38 -90.80 -19.80
CA HIS A 108 -3.88 -89.44 -19.71
C HIS A 108 -5.29 -89.43 -19.08
N PRO A 109 -5.57 -88.62 -18.05
CA PRO A 109 -6.87 -88.57 -17.43
C PRO A 109 -7.93 -88.01 -18.40
N ALA A 110 -9.19 -88.42 -18.25
CA ALA A 110 -10.29 -87.91 -19.07
C ALA A 110 -10.56 -86.42 -18.83
N THR A 111 -10.21 -85.90 -17.65
CA THR A 111 -10.39 -84.50 -17.26
C THR A 111 -9.22 -84.00 -16.44
N HIS A 112 -8.91 -82.72 -16.58
CA HIS A 112 -7.91 -82.03 -15.76
C HIS A 112 -8.57 -80.99 -14.86
N PRO A 113 -8.24 -80.93 -13.55
CA PRO A 113 -8.69 -79.82 -12.73
C PRO A 113 -7.99 -78.52 -13.19
N PRO A 114 -8.68 -77.37 -13.24
CA PRO A 114 -8.05 -76.12 -13.68
C PRO A 114 -6.78 -75.73 -12.90
N SER A 115 -6.63 -76.18 -11.65
CA SER A 115 -5.50 -75.88 -10.78
C SER A 115 -4.15 -76.41 -11.28
N ILE A 116 -4.13 -77.41 -12.17
CA ILE A 116 -2.88 -77.96 -12.71
C ILE A 116 -2.38 -77.22 -13.95
N ILE A 117 -3.19 -76.31 -14.52
CA ILE A 117 -2.82 -75.51 -15.69
C ILE A 117 -2.36 -74.14 -15.19
N ALA A 118 -1.06 -73.85 -15.39
CA ALA A 118 -0.53 -72.53 -15.13
C ALA A 118 -1.19 -71.49 -16.04
N GLN A 119 -1.66 -70.41 -15.45
CA GLN A 119 -2.29 -69.31 -16.19
C GLN A 119 -1.23 -68.24 -16.48
N ASP A 120 -1.41 -67.47 -17.55
CA ASP A 120 -0.59 -66.28 -17.88
C ASP A 120 -1.48 -65.03 -18.07
N THR A 121 -0.91 -63.86 -18.35
CA THR A 121 -1.69 -62.61 -18.46
C THR A 121 -2.68 -62.59 -19.63
N ALA A 122 -2.48 -63.42 -20.66
CA ALA A 122 -3.38 -63.57 -21.80
C ALA A 122 -4.41 -64.69 -21.62
N ASN A 123 -4.10 -65.68 -20.77
CA ASN A 123 -4.89 -66.90 -20.58
C ASN A 123 -5.26 -67.07 -19.10
N ARG A 124 -6.49 -66.71 -18.75
CA ARG A 124 -7.07 -66.86 -17.41
C ARG A 124 -8.30 -67.77 -17.44
N PHE A 125 -8.45 -68.61 -16.43
CA PHE A 125 -9.73 -69.25 -16.14
C PHE A 125 -10.68 -68.22 -15.53
N VAL A 126 -11.94 -68.27 -15.94
CA VAL A 126 -12.99 -67.38 -15.47
C VAL A 126 -14.17 -68.20 -14.99
N THR A 127 -14.72 -67.82 -13.84
CA THR A 127 -15.91 -68.43 -13.27
C THR A 127 -17.17 -67.87 -13.90
N ASP A 128 -18.28 -68.60 -13.80
CA ASP A 128 -19.59 -68.08 -14.25
C ASP A 128 -20.05 -66.89 -13.41
N ALA A 129 -19.66 -66.82 -12.13
CA ALA A 129 -19.93 -65.68 -11.26
C ALA A 129 -19.20 -64.41 -11.74
N GLU A 130 -17.92 -64.52 -12.11
CA GLU A 130 -17.16 -63.40 -12.68
C GLU A 130 -17.75 -62.96 -14.03
N LYS A 131 -18.10 -63.91 -14.90
CA LYS A 131 -18.78 -63.60 -16.18
C LYS A 131 -20.10 -62.87 -15.95
N ALA A 132 -20.92 -63.34 -15.02
CA ALA A 132 -22.17 -62.68 -14.66
C ALA A 132 -21.94 -61.27 -14.11
N ALA A 133 -20.94 -61.08 -13.25
CA ALA A 133 -20.58 -59.78 -12.69
C ALA A 133 -20.10 -58.80 -13.79
N TRP A 134 -19.28 -59.25 -14.74
CA TRP A 134 -18.84 -58.41 -15.87
C TRP A 134 -20.01 -58.04 -16.78
N ASN A 135 -20.87 -58.99 -17.11
CA ASN A 135 -22.05 -58.75 -17.94
C ASN A 135 -23.06 -57.82 -17.24
N ALA A 136 -23.13 -57.83 -15.91
CA ALA A 136 -23.98 -56.95 -15.12
C ALA A 136 -23.39 -55.55 -14.87
N LYS A 137 -22.11 -55.31 -15.22
CA LYS A 137 -21.42 -54.04 -14.90
C LYS A 137 -21.97 -52.85 -15.69
N ALA A 138 -22.48 -53.08 -16.89
CA ALA A 138 -23.26 -52.08 -17.61
C ALA A 138 -24.73 -52.19 -17.16
N GLU A 139 -25.20 -51.19 -16.44
CA GLU A 139 -26.60 -51.11 -16.03
C GLU A 139 -27.46 -50.84 -17.27
N THR A 140 -28.19 -51.86 -17.74
CA THR A 140 -29.05 -51.77 -18.94
C THR A 140 -30.42 -51.15 -18.65
N THR A 141 -30.67 -50.76 -17.40
CA THR A 141 -31.91 -50.10 -17.02
C THR A 141 -31.92 -48.67 -17.57
N VAL A 142 -33.07 -48.26 -18.08
CA VAL A 142 -33.27 -46.87 -18.53
C VAL A 142 -33.19 -45.97 -17.29
N ALA A 143 -32.44 -44.88 -17.40
CA ALA A 143 -32.35 -43.90 -16.31
C ALA A 143 -33.72 -43.24 -16.09
N THR A 144 -34.10 -43.12 -14.81
CA THR A 144 -35.25 -42.32 -14.39
C THR A 144 -34.75 -41.09 -13.64
N SER A 145 -35.67 -40.19 -13.26
CA SER A 145 -35.31 -39.03 -12.45
C SER A 145 -34.87 -39.41 -11.02
N ASP A 146 -35.23 -40.62 -10.55
CA ASP A 146 -34.93 -41.10 -9.19
C ASP A 146 -33.80 -42.15 -9.15
N THR A 147 -33.60 -42.90 -10.24
CA THR A 147 -32.62 -44.00 -10.31
C THR A 147 -31.69 -43.81 -11.49
N LYS A 148 -30.38 -43.88 -11.22
CA LYS A 148 -29.36 -43.92 -12.29
C LYS A 148 -29.57 -45.14 -13.19
N GLY A 149 -29.28 -44.96 -14.47
CA GLY A 149 -29.17 -46.05 -15.46
C GLY A 149 -27.86 -45.87 -16.22
N LEU A 150 -27.92 -45.84 -17.55
CA LEU A 150 -26.78 -45.48 -18.41
C LEU A 150 -26.28 -44.03 -18.25
N MET A 151 -27.05 -43.18 -17.57
CA MET A 151 -26.72 -41.80 -17.19
C MET A 151 -27.11 -41.58 -15.73
N SER A 152 -26.60 -40.53 -15.09
CA SER A 152 -26.98 -40.23 -13.71
C SER A 152 -28.44 -39.78 -13.61
N ALA A 153 -29.09 -40.06 -12.46
CA ALA A 153 -30.44 -39.57 -12.19
C ALA A 153 -30.53 -38.04 -12.24
N ALA A 154 -29.45 -37.36 -11.84
CA ALA A 154 -29.32 -35.90 -11.91
C ALA A 154 -29.29 -35.40 -13.36
N ASP A 155 -28.52 -36.05 -14.23
CA ASP A 155 -28.47 -35.70 -15.66
C ASP A 155 -29.82 -35.95 -16.32
N LYS A 156 -30.51 -37.06 -15.99
CA LYS A 156 -31.84 -37.36 -16.50
C LYS A 156 -32.86 -36.33 -16.04
N THR A 157 -32.87 -35.98 -14.76
CA THR A 157 -33.72 -34.90 -14.21
C THR A 157 -33.46 -33.57 -14.91
N LYS A 158 -32.19 -33.24 -15.17
CA LYS A 158 -31.82 -32.03 -15.90
C LYS A 158 -32.32 -32.06 -17.34
N LEU A 159 -32.19 -33.18 -18.05
CA LEU A 159 -32.70 -33.32 -19.42
C LEU A 159 -34.23 -33.28 -19.48
N ASP A 160 -34.92 -33.89 -18.51
CA ASP A 160 -36.39 -33.89 -18.42
C ASP A 160 -36.95 -32.49 -18.13
N GLY A 161 -36.17 -31.66 -17.42
CA GLY A 161 -36.51 -30.26 -17.17
C GLY A 161 -36.32 -29.33 -18.37
N ILE A 162 -35.76 -29.82 -19.48
CA ILE A 162 -35.64 -29.04 -20.72
C ILE A 162 -37.01 -29.06 -21.41
N GLU A 163 -37.68 -27.90 -21.46
CA GLU A 163 -38.94 -27.77 -22.20
C GLU A 163 -38.77 -28.14 -23.67
N SER A 164 -39.82 -28.71 -24.25
CA SER A 164 -39.85 -29.05 -25.68
C SER A 164 -39.62 -27.79 -26.53
N GLY A 165 -38.54 -27.78 -27.31
CA GLY A 165 -38.17 -26.63 -28.13
C GLY A 165 -37.35 -25.56 -27.39
N ALA A 166 -36.80 -25.86 -26.21
CA ALA A 166 -35.81 -25.00 -25.57
C ALA A 166 -34.59 -24.79 -26.49
N GLU A 167 -34.19 -23.53 -26.65
CA GLU A 167 -33.08 -23.10 -27.48
C GLU A 167 -32.02 -22.40 -26.61
N VAL A 168 -30.79 -22.28 -27.11
CA VAL A 168 -29.71 -21.62 -26.36
C VAL A 168 -29.98 -20.12 -26.26
N ASN A 169 -30.21 -19.62 -25.03
CA ASN A 169 -30.25 -18.21 -24.60
C ASN A 169 -30.29 -17.16 -25.73
N GLN A 170 -31.44 -17.04 -26.40
CA GLN A 170 -31.59 -16.09 -27.50
C GLN A 170 -32.04 -14.73 -27.00
N ASN A 171 -31.36 -13.66 -27.42
CA ASN A 171 -31.76 -12.27 -27.22
C ASN A 171 -32.97 -11.89 -28.11
N ALA A 172 -33.95 -12.79 -28.25
CA ALA A 172 -35.09 -12.62 -29.13
C ALA A 172 -36.18 -11.77 -28.46
N PHE A 173 -36.73 -10.79 -29.19
CA PHE A 173 -38.01 -10.18 -28.86
C PHE A 173 -39.10 -10.91 -29.65
N SER A 174 -40.29 -11.13 -29.08
CA SER A 174 -41.39 -11.75 -29.81
C SER A 174 -42.19 -10.71 -30.60
N THR A 175 -42.63 -9.65 -29.91
CA THR A 175 -43.40 -8.56 -30.51
C THR A 175 -43.20 -7.28 -29.71
N PHE A 176 -42.90 -6.17 -30.40
CA PHE A 176 -42.93 -4.83 -29.83
C PHE A 176 -44.21 -4.11 -30.26
N LYS A 177 -45.02 -3.70 -29.28
CA LYS A 177 -46.31 -3.03 -29.52
C LYS A 177 -46.22 -1.56 -29.14
N ALA A 178 -46.66 -0.69 -30.04
CA ALA A 178 -46.92 0.72 -29.75
C ALA A 178 -48.38 1.03 -30.10
N PRO A 179 -49.17 1.62 -29.19
CA PRO A 179 -50.58 1.93 -29.45
C PRO A 179 -50.76 2.76 -30.74
N GLY A 180 -51.70 2.35 -31.60
CA GLY A 180 -51.97 3.03 -32.88
C GLY A 180 -50.96 2.74 -33.99
N GLN A 181 -49.98 1.87 -33.76
CA GLN A 181 -49.00 1.40 -34.76
C GLN A 181 -49.18 -0.09 -35.03
N ALA A 182 -48.63 -0.56 -36.15
CA ALA A 182 -48.51 -1.98 -36.42
C ALA A 182 -47.53 -2.64 -35.44
N ASP A 183 -47.83 -3.87 -35.04
CA ASP A 183 -46.94 -4.68 -34.23
C ASP A 183 -45.62 -4.93 -34.98
N VAL A 184 -44.49 -4.74 -34.30
CA VAL A 184 -43.19 -5.15 -34.81
C VAL A 184 -42.90 -6.56 -34.29
N THR A 185 -43.21 -7.57 -35.09
CA THR A 185 -42.98 -8.99 -34.79
C THR A 185 -41.61 -9.42 -35.29
N ALA A 186 -40.89 -10.23 -34.51
CA ALA A 186 -39.65 -10.85 -35.01
C ALA A 186 -39.98 -11.87 -36.12
N GLY A 187 -39.32 -11.75 -37.27
CA GLY A 187 -39.36 -12.66 -38.41
C GLY A 187 -38.39 -13.83 -38.31
N SER A 188 -37.41 -13.78 -37.40
CA SER A 188 -36.51 -14.90 -37.13
C SER A 188 -36.20 -15.06 -35.64
N LYS A 189 -35.54 -16.17 -35.28
CA LYS A 189 -35.22 -16.44 -33.87
C LYS A 189 -34.23 -15.41 -33.29
N GLN A 190 -33.31 -14.85 -34.10
CA GLN A 190 -32.37 -13.79 -33.69
C GLN A 190 -32.56 -12.55 -34.56
N GLU A 191 -33.08 -11.49 -33.97
CA GLU A 191 -33.34 -10.25 -34.70
C GLU A 191 -33.11 -9.02 -33.83
N THR A 192 -32.96 -7.86 -34.46
CA THR A 192 -32.69 -6.58 -33.79
C THR A 192 -33.87 -5.63 -33.97
N ILE A 193 -34.32 -5.01 -32.87
CA ILE A 193 -35.20 -3.83 -32.95
C ILE A 193 -34.33 -2.61 -33.20
N ASN A 194 -34.57 -1.92 -34.31
CA ASN A 194 -33.90 -0.65 -34.60
C ASN A 194 -34.75 0.51 -34.08
N PHE A 195 -34.18 1.32 -33.17
CA PHE A 195 -34.79 2.56 -32.71
C PHE A 195 -34.22 3.73 -33.52
N ALA A 196 -35.07 4.45 -34.25
CA ALA A 196 -34.70 5.65 -34.99
C ALA A 196 -35.31 6.90 -34.33
N GLY A 197 -34.48 7.93 -34.10
CA GLY A 197 -34.96 9.23 -33.65
C GLY A 197 -35.62 9.98 -34.80
N GLY A 198 -36.90 10.33 -34.65
CA GLY A 198 -37.61 11.21 -35.56
C GLY A 198 -37.32 12.70 -35.29
N THR A 199 -38.01 13.60 -35.99
CA THR A 199 -37.93 15.04 -35.71
C THR A 199 -38.29 15.34 -34.24
N GLY A 200 -37.39 16.02 -33.53
CA GLY A 200 -37.58 16.37 -32.12
C GLY A 200 -37.41 15.21 -31.14
N ILE A 201 -36.93 14.04 -31.57
CA ILE A 201 -36.60 12.89 -30.72
C ILE A 201 -35.18 12.43 -31.01
N THR A 202 -34.35 12.32 -29.99
CA THR A 202 -33.03 11.70 -30.06
C THR A 202 -33.02 10.38 -29.31
N VAL A 203 -32.46 9.35 -29.93
CA VAL A 203 -32.24 8.03 -29.30
C VAL A 203 -30.75 7.89 -29.03
N THR A 204 -30.37 7.65 -27.78
CA THR A 204 -28.99 7.35 -27.37
C THR A 204 -28.92 6.00 -26.66
N THR A 205 -27.77 5.35 -26.71
CA THR A 205 -27.52 4.07 -26.05
C THR A 205 -26.37 4.20 -25.06
N ASP A 206 -26.50 3.56 -23.90
CA ASP A 206 -25.42 3.33 -22.96
C ASP A 206 -25.21 1.81 -22.83
N PRO A 207 -24.28 1.22 -23.62
CA PRO A 207 -24.01 -0.21 -23.58
C PRO A 207 -23.46 -0.69 -22.25
N ALA A 208 -22.72 0.15 -21.51
CA ALA A 208 -22.13 -0.20 -20.22
C ALA A 208 -23.22 -0.34 -19.14
N ALA A 209 -24.19 0.59 -19.13
CA ALA A 209 -25.34 0.53 -18.23
C ALA A 209 -26.50 -0.33 -18.74
N LYS A 210 -26.41 -0.89 -19.96
CA LYS A 210 -27.49 -1.65 -20.63
C LYS A 210 -28.78 -0.83 -20.80
N LYS A 211 -28.66 0.45 -21.21
CA LYS A 211 -29.79 1.37 -21.37
C LYS A 211 -29.95 1.87 -22.81
N VAL A 212 -31.20 2.01 -23.23
CA VAL A 212 -31.59 2.84 -24.38
C VAL A 212 -32.35 4.04 -23.82
N MET A 213 -31.99 5.24 -24.24
CA MET A 213 -32.60 6.49 -23.80
C MET A 213 -33.25 7.18 -24.99
N ILE A 214 -34.52 7.50 -24.84
CA ILE A 214 -35.31 8.24 -25.85
C ILE A 214 -35.61 9.59 -25.23
N THR A 215 -35.02 10.63 -25.80
CA THR A 215 -35.08 11.99 -25.29
C THR A 215 -35.82 12.86 -26.31
N ALA A 216 -36.86 13.56 -25.87
CA ALA A 216 -37.42 14.64 -26.67
C ALA A 216 -36.40 15.78 -26.76
N THR A 217 -35.99 16.13 -27.96
CA THR A 217 -35.00 17.18 -28.26
C THR A 217 -35.60 18.41 -28.94
N GLY A 218 -36.89 18.36 -29.29
CA GLY A 218 -37.66 19.55 -29.62
C GLY A 218 -38.42 20.09 -28.41
N GLU A 219 -38.43 21.41 -28.24
CA GLU A 219 -39.61 22.07 -27.70
C GLU A 219 -40.69 21.91 -28.77
N ALA A 220 -41.55 20.90 -28.68
CA ALA A 220 -42.56 20.69 -29.72
C ALA A 220 -43.44 21.95 -29.81
N THR A 221 -43.40 22.62 -30.96
CA THR A 221 -44.44 23.59 -31.35
C THR A 221 -45.77 22.84 -31.35
N PRO A 222 -46.81 23.30 -30.62
CA PRO A 222 -48.12 22.67 -30.65
C PRO A 222 -48.59 22.52 -32.10
N GLY A 223 -49.19 21.37 -32.43
CA GLY A 223 -49.81 21.17 -33.74
C GLY A 223 -50.83 22.27 -34.06
N PRO A 224 -51.27 22.41 -35.33
CA PRO A 224 -52.20 23.46 -35.74
C PRO A 224 -53.39 23.55 -34.77
N HIS A 225 -53.54 24.68 -34.09
CA HIS A 225 -54.70 24.90 -33.23
C HIS A 225 -55.95 25.02 -34.10
N ALA A 226 -57.08 24.53 -33.58
CA ALA A 226 -58.36 24.62 -34.26
C ALA A 226 -58.65 26.08 -34.67
N SER A 227 -59.37 26.27 -35.77
CA SER A 227 -59.75 27.59 -36.32
C SER A 227 -60.66 28.45 -35.42
N SER A 228 -60.79 28.10 -34.14
CA SER A 228 -61.62 28.80 -33.16
C SER A 228 -61.06 28.60 -31.75
N HIS A 229 -60.68 29.69 -31.11
CA HIS A 229 -60.21 29.73 -29.72
C HIS A 229 -61.39 29.61 -28.75
N ILE A 230 -61.22 28.86 -27.65
CA ILE A 230 -62.11 28.92 -26.48
C ILE A 230 -61.48 29.81 -25.41
N THR A 231 -62.29 30.68 -24.80
CA THR A 231 -61.85 31.64 -23.80
C THR A 231 -61.27 30.93 -22.56
N GLY A 232 -59.99 31.15 -22.27
CA GLY A 232 -59.31 30.68 -21.04
C GLY A 232 -58.20 29.64 -21.21
N GLY A 233 -57.80 29.27 -22.43
CA GLY A 233 -56.65 28.40 -22.70
C GLY A 233 -55.31 29.13 -22.80
N THR A 234 -54.20 28.40 -22.62
CA THR A 234 -52.78 28.85 -22.59
C THR A 234 -52.21 29.33 -23.93
N ASP A 235 -53.03 30.00 -24.75
CA ASP A 235 -52.61 30.46 -26.07
C ASP A 235 -51.71 31.70 -25.99
N ILE A 236 -50.72 31.81 -26.88
CA ILE A 236 -49.92 33.04 -26.98
C ILE A 236 -50.75 34.08 -27.71
N ILE A 237 -51.31 35.02 -26.95
CA ILE A 237 -52.05 36.16 -27.47
C ILE A 237 -51.07 37.08 -28.22
N PRO A 238 -51.27 37.36 -29.52
CA PRO A 238 -50.43 38.30 -30.25
C PRO A 238 -50.46 39.70 -29.62
N ASP A 239 -49.35 40.43 -29.70
CA ASP A 239 -49.25 41.81 -29.22
C ASP A 239 -50.35 42.69 -29.85
N ALA A 240 -51.01 43.49 -29.02
CA ALA A 240 -52.06 44.40 -29.47
C ALA A 240 -51.50 45.43 -30.46
N VAL A 241 -52.04 45.44 -31.69
CA VAL A 241 -51.69 46.41 -32.73
C VAL A 241 -52.75 47.49 -32.84
N ALA A 242 -52.30 48.75 -32.88
CA ALA A 242 -53.18 49.91 -32.98
C ALA A 242 -54.08 49.84 -34.22
N GLY A 243 -55.41 49.83 -34.01
CA GLY A 243 -56.41 49.73 -35.07
C GLY A 243 -56.78 48.31 -35.52
N GLY A 244 -56.27 47.25 -34.87
CA GLY A 244 -56.60 45.85 -35.15
C GLY A 244 -57.40 45.17 -34.04
N ALA A 245 -58.10 44.07 -34.38
CA ALA A 245 -59.01 43.35 -33.49
C ALA A 245 -58.39 42.12 -32.77
N SER A 246 -57.08 42.08 -32.54
CA SER A 246 -56.43 40.92 -31.89
C SER A 246 -55.51 41.32 -30.74
N GLY A 247 -55.97 40.96 -29.53
CA GLY A 247 -55.36 41.18 -28.22
C GLY A 247 -56.46 41.10 -27.14
N LEU A 248 -56.12 40.88 -25.85
CA LEU A 248 -57.11 40.87 -24.74
C LEU A 248 -57.76 42.24 -24.45
N MET A 249 -57.38 43.27 -25.19
CA MET A 249 -57.83 44.65 -25.03
C MET A 249 -58.19 45.22 -26.41
N SER A 250 -59.24 46.03 -26.48
CA SER A 250 -59.69 46.62 -27.74
C SER A 250 -58.62 47.57 -28.30
N GLY A 251 -58.67 47.86 -29.61
CA GLY A 251 -57.77 48.87 -30.22
C GLY A 251 -57.82 50.24 -29.52
N ASP A 252 -58.94 50.53 -28.84
CA ASP A 252 -59.16 51.73 -28.05
C ASP A 252 -58.51 51.63 -26.64
N ASP A 253 -58.49 50.45 -26.02
CA ASP A 253 -57.80 50.23 -24.75
C ASP A 253 -56.27 50.20 -24.91
N ALA A 254 -55.76 49.81 -26.09
CA ALA A 254 -54.33 49.87 -26.44
C ALA A 254 -53.82 51.33 -26.61
N THR A 255 -54.73 52.29 -26.75
CA THR A 255 -54.39 53.73 -26.77
C THR A 255 -54.36 54.36 -25.38
N PHE A 256 -54.88 53.70 -24.34
CA PHE A 256 -54.92 54.23 -22.97
C PHE A 256 -53.59 54.08 -22.19
N THR A 257 -52.71 53.15 -22.58
CA THR A 257 -51.43 52.91 -21.87
C THR A 257 -50.25 53.79 -22.33
N ARG A 258 -50.48 54.72 -23.26
CA ARG A 258 -49.54 55.79 -23.59
C ARG A 258 -50.31 57.08 -23.53
N ASN A 259 -50.10 57.86 -22.47
CA ASN A 259 -50.55 59.25 -22.42
C ASN A 259 -50.28 59.90 -23.78
N THR A 260 -51.34 60.40 -24.39
CA THR A 260 -51.36 61.01 -25.71
C THR A 260 -50.15 61.92 -25.95
N GLY A 261 -49.28 61.52 -26.87
CA GLY A 261 -48.25 62.39 -27.47
C GLY A 261 -46.79 62.06 -27.18
N GLU A 262 -46.47 61.19 -26.22
CA GLU A 262 -45.08 60.92 -25.86
C GLU A 262 -44.47 59.75 -26.65
N THR A 263 -43.56 60.05 -27.57
CA THR A 263 -42.81 59.06 -28.35
C THR A 263 -41.59 58.56 -27.56
N LYS A 264 -41.03 57.40 -27.92
CA LYS A 264 -39.75 56.93 -27.34
C LYS A 264 -38.66 57.99 -27.47
N THR A 265 -38.63 58.71 -28.59
CA THR A 265 -37.74 59.85 -28.82
C THR A 265 -38.04 61.04 -27.91
N GLY A 266 -39.31 61.34 -27.65
CA GLY A 266 -39.72 62.41 -26.73
C GLY A 266 -39.36 62.10 -25.27
N ALA A 267 -39.53 60.86 -24.83
CA ALA A 267 -39.12 60.42 -23.50
C ALA A 267 -37.58 60.47 -23.35
N GLN A 268 -36.83 60.04 -24.37
CA GLN A 268 -35.37 60.16 -24.39
C GLN A 268 -34.93 61.62 -24.36
N ALA A 269 -35.54 62.50 -25.14
CA ALA A 269 -35.22 63.93 -25.14
C ALA A 269 -35.45 64.60 -23.77
N LYS A 270 -36.47 64.16 -23.01
CA LYS A 270 -36.69 64.63 -21.63
C LYS A 270 -35.65 64.07 -20.66
N ALA A 271 -35.25 62.82 -20.82
CA ALA A 271 -34.17 62.23 -20.03
C ALA A 271 -32.83 62.95 -20.31
N ASP A 272 -32.51 63.19 -21.57
CA ASP A 272 -31.30 63.89 -22.01
C ASP A 272 -31.32 65.37 -21.52
N ALA A 273 -32.47 66.03 -21.55
CA ALA A 273 -32.65 67.38 -21.02
C ALA A 273 -32.48 67.43 -19.49
N ALA A 274 -33.00 66.44 -18.77
CA ALA A 274 -32.80 66.31 -17.33
C ALA A 274 -31.33 66.01 -16.97
N GLU A 275 -30.67 65.15 -17.75
CA GLU A 275 -29.24 64.86 -17.60
C GLU A 275 -28.39 66.10 -17.89
N THR A 276 -28.71 66.86 -18.94
CA THR A 276 -28.05 68.12 -19.27
C THR A 276 -28.25 69.17 -18.18
N ALA A 277 -29.47 69.31 -17.65
CA ALA A 277 -29.75 70.22 -16.54
C ALA A 277 -29.00 69.82 -15.26
N SER A 278 -28.91 68.52 -14.97
CA SER A 278 -28.12 68.01 -13.85
C SER A 278 -26.63 68.29 -14.03
N LYS A 279 -26.07 68.04 -15.23
CA LYS A 279 -24.67 68.35 -15.54
C LYS A 279 -24.38 69.84 -15.41
N ASN A 280 -25.22 70.70 -15.96
CA ASN A 280 -25.07 72.16 -15.82
C ASN A 280 -25.10 72.60 -14.35
N TYR A 281 -25.97 72.03 -13.52
CA TYR A 281 -26.01 72.30 -12.08
C TYR A 281 -24.71 71.85 -11.39
N THR A 282 -24.23 70.65 -11.70
CA THR A 282 -22.98 70.11 -11.16
C THR A 282 -21.77 70.92 -11.61
N ASP A 283 -21.68 71.26 -12.89
CA ASP A 283 -20.59 72.06 -13.46
C ASP A 283 -20.57 73.47 -12.88
N THR A 284 -21.74 74.11 -12.71
CA THR A 284 -21.84 75.41 -12.03
C THR A 284 -21.35 75.33 -10.59
N ARG A 285 -21.74 74.27 -9.85
CA ARG A 285 -21.25 74.04 -8.48
C ARG A 285 -19.74 73.79 -8.43
N ILE A 286 -19.19 73.06 -9.40
CA ILE A 286 -17.76 72.81 -9.50
C ILE A 286 -17.01 74.13 -9.78
N THR A 287 -17.48 74.94 -10.72
CA THR A 287 -16.86 76.25 -11.02
C THR A 287 -16.91 77.20 -9.82
N GLU A 288 -18.02 77.21 -9.06
CA GLU A 288 -18.10 77.98 -7.81
C GLU A 288 -17.12 77.47 -6.75
N LEU A 289 -16.98 76.14 -6.59
CA LEU A 289 -16.01 75.53 -5.68
C LEU A 289 -14.56 75.79 -6.10
N GLU A 290 -14.24 75.75 -7.40
CA GLU A 290 -12.93 76.08 -7.93
C GLU A 290 -12.56 77.54 -7.66
N LYS A 291 -13.53 78.44 -7.77
CA LYS A 291 -13.37 79.84 -7.37
C LYS A 291 -13.11 79.98 -5.87
N ASP A 292 -13.90 79.30 -5.03
CA ASP A 292 -13.69 79.32 -3.57
C ASP A 292 -12.30 78.76 -3.18
N VAL A 293 -11.84 77.70 -3.84
CA VAL A 293 -10.49 77.14 -3.63
C VAL A 293 -9.40 78.11 -4.06
N SER A 294 -9.58 78.81 -5.19
CA SER A 294 -8.66 79.87 -5.63
C SER A 294 -8.60 81.04 -4.64
N ASP A 295 -9.75 81.45 -4.10
CA ASP A 295 -9.83 82.54 -3.13
C ASP A 295 -9.17 82.13 -1.79
N VAL A 296 -9.35 80.87 -1.34
CA VAL A 296 -8.62 80.30 -0.18
C VAL A 296 -7.11 80.22 -0.43
N ALA A 297 -6.69 79.82 -1.62
CA ALA A 297 -5.27 79.76 -1.99
C ALA A 297 -4.62 81.15 -1.99
N ALA A 298 -5.34 82.19 -2.44
CA ALA A 298 -4.89 83.58 -2.38
C ALA A 298 -4.76 84.09 -0.92
N VAL A 299 -5.69 83.72 -0.04
CA VAL A 299 -5.58 84.01 1.41
C VAL A 299 -4.38 83.30 2.04
N ALA A 300 -4.13 82.04 1.67
CA ALA A 300 -2.99 81.27 2.16
C ALA A 300 -1.63 81.84 1.68
N ALA A 301 -1.57 82.37 0.46
CA ALA A 301 -0.36 83.03 -0.07
C ALA A 301 -0.03 84.37 0.62
N GLY A 302 -1.03 85.04 1.20
CA GLY A 302 -0.86 86.25 2.00
C GLY A 302 -0.64 86.01 3.51
N ALA A 303 -0.74 84.76 3.97
CA ALA A 303 -0.57 84.41 5.38
C ALA A 303 0.92 84.33 5.78
N GLU A 304 1.24 84.80 6.99
CA GLU A 304 2.60 84.77 7.53
C GLU A 304 3.12 83.33 7.61
N THR A 305 4.29 83.09 7.00
CA THR A 305 4.89 81.76 7.01
C THR A 305 5.48 81.41 8.38
N PRO A 306 5.57 80.12 8.75
CA PRO A 306 6.25 79.70 9.98
C PRO A 306 7.67 80.25 10.12
N ALA A 307 8.39 80.42 9.00
CA ALA A 307 9.71 81.04 8.98
C ALA A 307 9.67 82.55 9.25
N GLY A 308 8.68 83.27 8.71
CA GLY A 308 8.45 84.69 8.99
C GLY A 308 8.09 84.94 10.46
N ALA A 309 7.21 84.12 11.02
CA ALA A 309 6.87 84.15 12.44
C ALA A 309 8.09 83.84 13.33
N GLN A 310 8.92 82.86 12.96
CA GLN A 310 10.14 82.52 13.70
C GLN A 310 11.19 83.65 13.69
N ALA A 311 11.30 84.39 12.59
CA ALA A 311 12.18 85.57 12.51
C ALA A 311 11.75 86.66 13.50
N LYS A 312 10.44 86.97 13.59
CA LYS A 312 9.90 87.91 14.57
C LYS A 312 10.10 87.45 16.02
N VAL A 313 9.94 86.15 16.28
CA VAL A 313 10.20 85.55 17.61
C VAL A 313 11.67 85.66 18.00
N ASN A 314 12.61 85.50 17.05
CA ASN A 314 14.04 85.62 17.34
C ASN A 314 14.45 87.07 17.68
N GLU A 315 13.89 88.06 16.98
CA GLU A 315 14.12 89.50 17.24
C GLU A 315 13.53 89.92 18.60
N LEU A 316 12.34 89.42 18.94
CA LEU A 316 11.73 89.58 20.26
C LEU A 316 12.55 88.88 21.36
N GLY A 317 13.08 87.69 21.09
CA GLY A 317 13.93 86.92 21.99
C GLY A 317 15.24 87.63 22.35
N ALA A 318 15.88 88.28 21.37
CA ALA A 318 17.07 89.10 21.61
C ALA A 318 16.76 90.29 22.54
N THR A 319 15.60 90.92 22.38
CA THR A 319 15.18 92.08 23.20
C THR A 319 14.82 91.66 24.63
N ILE A 320 14.14 90.52 24.81
CA ILE A 320 13.78 89.98 26.13
C ILE A 320 15.04 89.51 26.91
N ALA A 321 16.03 88.93 26.23
CA ALA A 321 17.26 88.48 26.87
C ALA A 321 18.03 89.63 27.54
N THR A 322 18.06 90.81 26.91
CA THR A 322 18.68 92.01 27.50
C THR A 322 17.89 92.54 28.70
N GLN A 323 16.55 92.52 28.65
CA GLN A 323 15.70 93.00 29.75
C GLN A 323 15.67 92.06 30.97
N LEU A 324 15.84 90.76 30.76
CA LEU A 324 15.83 89.76 31.85
C LEU A 324 17.14 89.78 32.67
N ALA A 325 18.28 90.04 32.02
CA ALA A 325 19.58 90.13 32.69
C ALA A 325 19.63 91.29 33.73
N ASP A 326 19.01 92.42 33.41
CA ASP A 326 18.93 93.58 34.31
C ASP A 326 17.96 93.37 35.48
N LYS A 327 16.86 92.64 35.29
CA LYS A 327 15.90 92.35 36.38
C LYS A 327 16.41 91.34 37.40
N VAL A 328 17.10 90.28 36.95
CA VAL A 328 17.61 89.23 37.86
C VAL A 328 18.66 89.77 38.83
N SER A 329 19.48 90.72 38.39
CA SER A 329 20.52 91.34 39.23
C SER A 329 19.95 92.20 40.36
N GLN A 330 18.72 92.72 40.24
CA GLN A 330 18.09 93.57 41.27
C GLN A 330 17.31 92.77 42.34
N GLU A 331 16.70 91.62 42.02
CA GLU A 331 15.88 90.87 42.97
C GLU A 331 16.68 89.93 43.91
N VAL A 332 17.84 89.41 43.48
CA VAL A 332 18.68 88.50 44.30
C VAL A 332 19.35 89.24 45.49
N ALA A 333 19.53 90.55 45.39
CA ALA A 333 20.19 91.36 46.43
C ALA A 333 19.32 91.62 47.69
N MET A 334 18.01 91.41 47.64
CA MET A 334 17.10 91.80 48.73
C MET A 334 16.96 90.76 49.86
N PHE A 335 17.26 89.48 49.63
CA PHE A 335 17.03 88.40 50.61
C PHE A 335 18.28 87.58 50.98
N TYR A 336 19.37 87.69 50.23
CA TYR A 336 20.64 87.04 50.56
C TYR A 336 21.44 87.89 51.55
N ARG A 337 21.64 87.40 52.77
CA ARG A 337 22.29 88.16 53.86
C ARG A 337 23.76 87.81 54.07
N GLY A 338 24.35 87.04 53.16
CA GLY A 338 25.77 86.66 53.18
C GLY A 338 26.05 85.31 53.86
N THR A 339 27.32 85.05 54.13
CA THR A 339 27.81 83.80 54.70
C THR A 339 27.73 83.83 56.23
N LEU A 340 27.05 82.87 56.85
CA LEU A 340 26.91 82.73 58.29
C LEU A 340 28.21 82.17 58.89
N ALA A 341 28.78 82.81 59.91
CA ALA A 341 30.05 82.38 60.50
C ALA A 341 29.97 80.99 61.15
N SER A 342 30.96 80.13 60.88
CA SER A 342 31.11 78.82 61.52
C SER A 342 31.07 78.92 63.05
N GLY A 343 30.36 78.02 63.72
CA GLY A 343 30.19 77.99 65.18
C GLY A 343 28.92 78.67 65.69
N THR A 344 28.19 79.40 64.85
CA THR A 344 26.95 80.09 65.26
C THR A 344 25.89 79.07 65.68
N GLY A 345 25.30 79.23 66.87
CA GLY A 345 24.21 78.36 67.31
C GLY A 345 22.95 78.60 66.49
N LEU A 346 22.51 77.63 65.69
CA LEU A 346 21.38 77.82 64.76
C LEU A 346 20.06 78.20 65.47
N ASN A 347 19.93 77.86 66.75
CA ASN A 347 18.76 78.18 67.57
C ASN A 347 18.61 79.69 67.87
N THR A 348 19.64 80.52 67.62
CA THR A 348 19.57 81.96 67.92
C THR A 348 19.07 82.81 66.75
N ILE A 349 18.86 82.21 65.57
CA ILE A 349 18.45 82.93 64.35
C ILE A 349 16.92 83.08 64.34
N ASN A 350 16.45 84.33 64.34
CA ASN A 350 15.04 84.67 64.57
C ASN A 350 14.41 85.57 63.49
N ASN A 351 15.08 85.72 62.34
CA ASN A 351 14.68 86.53 61.20
C ASN A 351 14.57 85.70 59.92
N ASN A 352 13.70 86.12 58.99
CA ASN A 352 13.58 85.47 57.69
C ASN A 352 14.71 85.95 56.76
N ALA A 353 15.64 85.05 56.45
CA ALA A 353 16.79 85.35 55.59
C ALA A 353 17.36 84.06 54.97
N ILE A 354 18.11 84.25 53.88
CA ILE A 354 18.90 83.20 53.24
C ILE A 354 20.37 83.42 53.59
N TYR A 355 21.01 82.39 54.14
CA TYR A 355 22.42 82.40 54.53
C TYR A 355 23.20 81.29 53.80
N ARG A 356 24.42 81.58 53.35
CA ARG A 356 25.39 80.52 53.00
C ARG A 356 26.04 80.00 54.28
N LEU A 357 26.12 78.69 54.43
CA LEU A 357 26.81 78.03 55.52
C LEU A 357 28.23 77.68 55.07
N SER A 358 29.24 77.98 55.91
CA SER A 358 30.66 77.83 55.56
C SER A 358 31.47 77.02 56.58
N GLY A 359 30.82 76.34 57.54
CA GLY A 359 31.54 75.52 58.51
C GLY A 359 30.67 74.65 59.41
N SER A 360 31.16 74.35 60.61
CA SER A 360 30.45 73.51 61.60
C SER A 360 29.60 74.37 62.52
N TYR A 361 28.35 73.96 62.78
CA TYR A 361 27.42 74.68 63.65
C TYR A 361 26.94 73.76 64.79
N PRO A 362 26.95 74.21 66.07
CA PRO A 362 26.49 73.41 67.21
C PRO A 362 24.99 73.05 67.11
N ASN A 363 24.61 71.86 67.60
CA ASN A 363 23.24 71.29 67.58
C ASN A 363 22.66 70.97 66.18
N TYR A 364 23.53 70.92 65.16
CA TYR A 364 23.20 70.37 63.86
C TYR A 364 23.72 68.92 63.77
N PRO A 365 22.91 67.94 63.32
CA PRO A 365 23.38 66.58 63.16
C PRO A 365 24.57 66.54 62.19
N SER A 366 25.57 65.73 62.53
CA SER A 366 26.94 65.70 62.02
C SER A 366 27.11 65.25 60.56
N PHE A 367 26.12 65.44 59.71
CA PHE A 367 26.28 65.20 58.27
C PHE A 367 27.23 66.24 57.67
N ALA A 368 28.31 65.70 57.12
CA ALA A 368 29.53 66.38 56.79
C ALA A 368 29.36 67.41 55.65
N LYS A 369 29.44 68.68 56.01
CA LYS A 369 30.37 69.70 55.49
C LYS A 369 30.54 69.81 53.97
N SER A 370 29.48 70.13 53.23
CA SER A 370 29.66 70.81 51.94
C SER A 370 29.71 72.32 52.16
N SER A 371 30.74 72.97 51.63
CA SER A 371 30.98 74.43 51.68
C SER A 371 29.89 75.30 51.05
N ASP A 372 28.88 74.68 50.41
CA ASP A 372 27.85 75.33 49.59
C ASP A 372 26.42 74.98 50.05
N ALA A 373 26.22 74.77 51.36
CA ALA A 373 24.88 74.63 51.92
C ALA A 373 24.23 76.00 52.14
N VAL A 374 22.93 76.11 51.84
CA VAL A 374 22.14 77.32 52.06
C VAL A 374 21.08 77.03 53.11
N MET A 375 21.04 77.84 54.16
CA MET A 375 19.98 77.78 55.16
C MET A 375 18.94 78.85 54.88
N VAL A 376 17.69 78.43 54.83
CA VAL A 376 16.53 79.32 54.77
C VAL A 376 15.73 79.14 56.06
N VAL A 377 15.54 80.25 56.78
CA VAL A 377 14.76 80.26 58.02
C VAL A 377 13.47 81.03 57.80
N PHE A 378 12.34 80.42 58.16
CA PHE A 378 11.02 81.07 58.18
C PHE A 378 10.43 81.00 59.60
N LYS A 379 10.00 82.13 60.16
CA LYS A 379 9.42 82.20 61.52
C LYS A 379 7.89 82.02 61.52
N GLY A 380 7.40 81.05 62.31
CA GLY A 380 6.00 80.78 62.67
C GLY A 380 5.87 80.18 64.08
N ALA A 381 4.69 79.71 64.49
CA ALA A 381 4.44 79.12 65.83
C ALA A 381 5.34 77.90 66.12
N ASP A 382 5.73 77.20 65.05
CA ASP A 382 6.90 76.33 64.95
C ASP A 382 7.80 76.96 63.88
N TYR A 383 9.11 77.13 64.11
CA TYR A 383 10.01 77.62 63.06
C TYR A 383 10.53 76.44 62.24
N VAL A 384 10.52 76.60 60.92
CA VAL A 384 11.04 75.60 59.99
C VAL A 384 12.43 76.05 59.55
N VAL A 385 13.42 75.23 59.85
CA VAL A 385 14.76 75.37 59.27
C VAL A 385 14.82 74.45 58.07
N GLN A 386 14.98 75.04 56.90
CA GLN A 386 15.14 74.29 55.67
C GLN A 386 16.57 74.50 55.19
N THR A 387 17.36 73.43 55.28
CA THR A 387 18.71 73.43 54.74
C THR A 387 18.64 72.80 53.37
N LEU A 388 19.06 73.58 52.38
CA LEU A 388 19.24 73.13 51.01
C LEU A 388 20.71 72.77 50.80
N TYR A 389 20.93 71.54 50.37
CA TYR A 389 22.24 71.09 49.94
C TYR A 389 22.33 71.30 48.43
N VAL A 390 23.23 72.18 48.03
CA VAL A 390 23.60 72.33 46.63
C VAL A 390 24.90 71.57 46.45
N SER A 391 24.86 70.44 45.74
CA SER A 391 26.08 69.78 45.31
C SER A 391 26.73 70.65 44.26
N SER A 392 28.03 70.91 44.39
CA SER A 392 28.80 71.76 43.47
C SER A 392 28.85 71.25 42.02
N ALA A 393 28.37 70.04 41.76
CA ALA A 393 28.52 69.37 40.48
C ALA A 393 27.50 69.80 39.41
N ASP A 394 26.27 70.13 39.77
CA ASP A 394 25.25 70.52 38.80
C ASP A 394 24.23 71.43 39.49
N SER A 395 23.82 72.51 38.84
CA SER A 395 23.07 73.68 39.36
C SER A 395 21.63 73.41 39.87
N GLY A 396 21.36 72.21 40.37
CA GLY A 396 20.12 71.78 41.02
C GLY A 396 20.29 71.51 42.52
N VAL A 397 19.20 71.66 43.27
CA VAL A 397 19.14 71.35 44.70
C VAL A 397 19.19 69.84 44.88
N ALA A 398 20.28 69.31 45.42
CA ALA A 398 20.57 67.88 45.53
C ALA A 398 19.78 67.18 46.64
N GLY A 399 19.09 67.95 47.48
CA GLY A 399 18.23 67.44 48.53
C GLY A 399 17.75 68.57 49.42
N VAL A 400 16.51 68.43 49.88
CA VAL A 400 15.85 69.39 50.75
C VAL A 400 15.54 68.70 52.06
N GLN A 401 16.21 69.11 53.13
CA GLN A 401 15.88 68.60 54.46
C GLN A 401 15.04 69.64 55.18
N LYS A 402 13.79 69.28 55.46
CA LYS A 402 12.89 70.09 56.28
C LYS A 402 12.98 69.59 57.72
N ILE A 403 13.41 70.46 58.63
CA ILE A 403 13.40 70.18 60.06
C ILE A 403 12.31 71.05 60.68
N THR A 404 11.31 70.40 61.28
CA THR A 404 10.26 71.08 62.06
C THR A 404 10.54 70.83 63.54
N ARG A 405 10.49 71.87 64.37
CA ARG A 405 10.71 71.77 65.82
C ARG A 405 9.52 72.35 66.57
N ASP A 406 9.08 71.64 67.61
CA ASP A 406 8.12 72.15 68.58
C ASP A 406 8.81 72.97 69.69
N GLY A 407 8.02 73.76 70.41
CA GLY A 407 8.49 74.70 71.44
C GLY A 407 9.23 74.09 72.64
N ASN A 408 9.30 72.75 72.76
CA ASN A 408 10.00 72.04 73.83
C ASN A 408 11.30 71.32 73.37
N GLY A 409 11.74 71.53 72.13
CA GLY A 409 13.11 71.21 71.71
C GLY A 409 13.37 69.73 71.35
N SER A 410 12.33 68.91 71.14
CA SER A 410 12.49 67.56 70.59
C SER A 410 12.21 67.54 69.08
N ILE A 411 13.04 66.84 68.30
CA ILE A 411 12.99 66.82 66.83
C ILE A 411 12.15 65.63 66.36
N TRP A 412 11.01 65.88 65.73
CA TRP A 412 10.16 64.83 65.15
C TRP A 412 10.39 64.71 63.63
N SER A 413 11.26 63.77 63.23
CA SER A 413 11.43 63.19 61.88
C SER A 413 11.79 64.11 60.69
N ALA A 414 12.71 63.64 59.85
CA ALA A 414 13.10 64.25 58.58
C ALA A 414 12.92 63.22 57.45
N TRP A 415 12.29 63.61 56.34
CA TRP A 415 12.14 62.79 55.13
C TRP A 415 12.46 63.62 53.86
N VAL A 416 12.96 62.93 52.83
CA VAL A 416 13.40 63.44 51.52
C VAL A 416 12.56 62.74 50.43
N GLU A 417 11.98 63.49 49.48
CA GLU A 417 11.27 62.96 48.30
C GLU A 417 12.08 63.23 47.01
N ASP A 418 12.32 62.18 46.20
CA ASP A 418 12.88 62.26 44.84
C ASP A 418 11.75 62.16 43.79
N GLY A 419 11.54 63.21 43.01
CA GLY A 419 10.32 63.43 42.23
C GLY A 419 10.22 62.76 40.85
N LYS A 420 9.08 62.07 40.60
CA LYS A 420 8.23 62.08 39.36
C LYS A 420 7.01 61.14 39.56
N ALA A 421 5.79 61.65 39.36
CA ALA A 421 4.54 61.05 39.84
C ALA A 421 3.92 59.96 38.93
N SER A 422 3.75 58.76 39.48
CA SER A 422 2.80 57.73 39.04
C SER A 422 1.83 57.49 40.20
N VAL A 423 0.50 57.58 39.97
CA VAL A 423 -0.48 57.43 41.07
C VAL A 423 -0.55 55.96 41.49
N PHE A 424 -0.04 55.67 42.69
CA PHE A 424 -0.05 54.35 43.29
C PHE A 424 -1.19 54.23 44.30
N THR A 425 -1.85 53.08 44.37
CA THR A 425 -2.78 52.75 45.46
C THR A 425 -2.30 51.48 46.13
N GLU A 426 -2.07 51.57 47.44
CA GLU A 426 -1.56 50.46 48.26
C GLU A 426 -2.72 49.63 48.82
N GLY A 427 -2.63 48.31 48.70
CA GLY A 427 -3.58 47.40 49.35
C GLY A 427 -3.33 47.37 50.86
N THR A 428 -4.38 47.45 51.67
CA THR A 428 -4.26 47.26 53.13
C THR A 428 -4.48 45.78 53.44
N TRP A 429 -3.57 45.15 54.18
CA TRP A 429 -3.74 43.75 54.57
C TRP A 429 -4.94 43.57 55.51
N LEU A 430 -5.71 42.51 55.27
CA LEU A 430 -6.94 42.15 55.98
C LEU A 430 -6.81 40.74 56.58
N ASN A 431 -7.75 40.39 57.46
CA ASN A 431 -7.96 39.01 57.93
C ASN A 431 -6.72 38.33 58.54
N GLY A 432 -5.92 39.13 59.26
CA GLY A 432 -4.70 38.70 59.94
C GLY A 432 -3.53 38.39 59.00
N TRP A 433 -3.68 38.65 57.70
CA TRP A 433 -2.57 38.57 56.77
C TRP A 433 -1.57 39.69 57.05
N THR A 434 -0.28 39.35 56.95
CA THR A 434 0.80 40.33 57.04
C THR A 434 1.78 40.14 55.89
N GLY A 435 2.52 41.19 55.58
CA GLY A 435 3.58 41.11 54.60
C GLY A 435 4.66 42.17 54.85
N ASP A 436 5.85 41.94 54.31
CA ASP A 436 7.02 42.79 54.57
C ASP A 436 6.74 44.23 54.07
N LEU A 437 6.01 44.36 52.95
CA LEU A 437 5.41 45.61 52.52
C LEU A 437 3.98 45.39 52.00
N ARG A 438 3.20 46.48 51.95
CA ARG A 438 1.88 46.47 51.33
C ARG A 438 2.00 46.14 49.84
N PRO A 439 1.09 45.33 49.28
CA PRO A 439 1.14 44.97 47.88
C PRO A 439 0.85 46.21 47.04
N LYS A 440 1.70 46.41 46.03
CA LYS A 440 1.63 47.57 45.15
C LYS A 440 0.86 47.19 43.90
N ILE A 441 -0.27 47.85 43.72
CA ILE A 441 -1.19 47.56 42.61
C ILE A 441 -1.04 48.66 41.57
N VAL A 442 -0.77 48.25 40.33
CA VAL A 442 -0.62 49.13 39.18
C VAL A 442 -1.59 48.66 38.11
N LYS A 443 -2.49 49.54 37.66
CA LYS A 443 -3.33 49.30 36.48
C LYS A 443 -2.84 50.17 35.35
N ASN A 444 -2.49 49.54 34.24
CA ASN A 444 -2.21 50.22 32.99
C ASN A 444 -3.21 49.73 31.95
N ASN A 445 -4.16 50.60 31.62
CA ASN A 445 -5.32 50.31 30.79
C ASN A 445 -6.17 49.15 31.36
N LYS A 446 -6.33 48.02 30.67
CA LYS A 446 -7.08 46.86 31.21
C LYS A 446 -6.21 45.83 31.95
N VAL A 447 -4.89 46.03 31.96
CA VAL A 447 -3.95 45.09 32.59
C VAL A 447 -3.65 45.57 34.00
N VAL A 448 -3.87 44.70 34.98
CA VAL A 448 -3.53 44.94 36.37
C VAL A 448 -2.34 44.07 36.73
N THR A 449 -1.32 44.74 37.23
CA THR A 449 -0.12 44.11 37.78
C THR A 449 -0.09 44.37 39.28
N ILE A 450 0.07 43.30 40.05
CA ILE A 450 0.20 43.37 41.50
C ILE A 450 1.58 42.84 41.87
N HIS A 451 2.35 43.68 42.54
CA HIS A 451 3.61 43.28 43.14
C HIS A 451 3.38 42.97 44.61
N PHE A 452 3.64 41.71 44.98
CA PHE A 452 3.62 41.25 46.35
C PHE A 452 5.04 41.28 46.89
N TYR A 453 5.19 41.83 48.09
CA TYR A 453 6.47 42.03 48.73
C TYR A 453 6.53 41.20 50.02
N GLY A 454 6.54 39.87 49.85
CA GLY A 454 6.58 38.89 50.94
C GLY A 454 5.27 38.84 51.73
N VAL A 455 4.45 37.81 51.51
CA VAL A 455 3.19 37.58 52.23
C VAL A 455 3.40 36.44 53.22
N ARG A 456 3.36 36.74 54.51
CA ARG A 456 3.70 35.78 55.57
C ARG A 456 2.53 35.69 56.54
N SER A 457 1.90 34.52 56.57
CA SER A 457 0.88 34.04 57.49
C SER A 457 -0.47 34.78 57.44
N GLY A 458 -1.54 33.99 57.39
CA GLY A 458 -2.92 34.42 57.44
C GLY A 458 -3.85 33.21 57.31
N THR A 459 -5.15 33.42 57.49
CA THR A 459 -6.12 32.32 57.37
C THR A 459 -6.40 32.03 55.90
N ALA A 460 -5.94 30.87 55.42
CA ALA A 460 -5.83 30.49 54.00
C ALA A 460 -7.16 30.50 53.19
N THR A 461 -8.30 30.71 53.83
CA THR A 461 -9.63 30.72 53.22
C THR A 461 -10.28 32.11 53.11
N GLN A 462 -9.61 33.18 53.58
CA GLN A 462 -10.13 34.56 53.56
C GLN A 462 -9.17 35.52 52.82
N PRO A 463 -9.70 36.56 52.12
CA PRO A 463 -8.87 37.44 51.31
C PRO A 463 -7.90 38.28 52.15
N ALA A 464 -6.66 38.34 51.71
CA ALA A 464 -5.60 39.12 52.30
C ALA A 464 -5.74 40.62 52.01
N PHE A 465 -6.39 40.98 50.90
CA PHE A 465 -6.91 42.32 50.62
C PHE A 465 -7.93 42.24 49.49
N ILE A 466 -8.70 43.32 49.31
CA ILE A 466 -9.69 43.44 48.24
C ILE A 466 -9.19 44.45 47.21
N LEU A 467 -9.28 44.08 45.92
CA LEU A 467 -9.00 44.98 44.82
C LEU A 467 -10.13 46.01 44.64
N PRO A 468 -9.81 47.28 44.35
CA PRO A 468 -10.81 48.28 43.97
C PRO A 468 -11.61 47.83 42.75
N VAL A 469 -12.86 48.27 42.62
CA VAL A 469 -13.84 47.73 41.65
C VAL A 469 -13.32 47.68 40.21
N GLY A 470 -12.61 48.72 39.75
CA GLY A 470 -12.02 48.76 38.40
C GLY A 470 -10.79 47.88 38.20
N TYR A 471 -10.29 47.19 39.22
CA TYR A 471 -9.06 46.37 39.15
C TYR A 471 -9.37 44.87 39.23
N ARG A 472 -10.65 44.48 39.32
CA ARG A 472 -11.08 43.10 39.58
C ARG A 472 -11.13 42.26 38.30
N PRO A 473 -10.77 40.97 38.34
CA PRO A 473 -10.88 40.09 37.17
C PRO A 473 -12.35 39.73 36.86
N VAL A 474 -12.60 39.29 35.62
CA VAL A 474 -13.95 38.93 35.13
C VAL A 474 -14.51 37.66 35.77
N TYR A 475 -13.63 36.70 36.07
CA TYR A 475 -13.97 35.41 36.67
C TYR A 475 -12.92 35.09 37.74
N ASP A 476 -13.28 34.20 38.68
CA ASP A 476 -12.33 33.67 39.65
C ASP A 476 -11.14 33.02 38.93
N ALA A 477 -9.93 33.43 39.32
CA ALA A 477 -8.69 32.94 38.74
C ALA A 477 -7.76 32.43 39.85
N GLU A 478 -7.19 31.25 39.66
CA GLU A 478 -6.15 30.72 40.54
C GLU A 478 -4.80 30.77 39.82
N PHE A 479 -3.81 31.30 40.52
CA PHE A 479 -2.45 31.41 40.04
C PHE A 479 -1.53 30.64 40.97
N LEU A 480 -0.83 29.65 40.43
CA LEU A 480 0.14 28.84 41.18
C LEU A 480 1.44 29.63 41.27
N SER A 481 1.95 29.93 42.47
CA SER A 481 3.30 30.50 42.60
C SER A 481 4.36 29.40 42.68
N ASP A 482 4.00 28.25 43.27
CA ASP A 482 4.77 26.99 43.24
C ASP A 482 3.85 25.78 43.51
N THR A 483 4.41 24.58 43.67
CA THR A 483 3.64 23.33 43.86
C THR A 483 2.86 23.26 45.19
N THR A 484 3.09 24.17 46.12
CA THR A 484 2.49 24.17 47.47
C THR A 484 1.79 25.48 47.80
N ASN A 485 2.15 26.59 47.15
CA ASN A 485 1.54 27.90 47.37
C ASN A 485 0.85 28.45 46.10
N LYS A 486 -0.33 29.05 46.31
CA LYS A 486 -1.20 29.56 45.25
C LYS A 486 -1.79 30.90 45.65
N VAL A 487 -2.24 31.70 44.69
CA VAL A 487 -3.02 32.90 44.92
C VAL A 487 -4.29 32.81 44.09
N SER A 488 -5.41 32.83 44.78
CA SER A 488 -6.73 32.90 44.14
C SER A 488 -7.19 34.35 44.15
N ILE A 489 -7.50 34.89 42.98
CA ILE A 489 -8.17 36.18 42.85
C ILE A 489 -9.60 35.93 42.42
N LYS A 490 -10.52 36.33 43.28
CA LYS A 490 -11.95 36.19 43.08
C LYS A 490 -12.49 37.34 42.22
N ALA A 491 -13.55 37.10 41.45
CA ALA A 491 -14.16 38.11 40.59
C ALA A 491 -14.71 39.30 41.40
N ASP A 492 -15.05 39.09 42.67
CA ASP A 492 -15.39 40.14 43.63
C ASP A 492 -14.18 40.97 44.11
N GLY A 493 -12.99 40.71 43.57
CA GLY A 493 -11.74 41.39 43.88
C GLY A 493 -10.97 40.84 45.07
N GLY A 494 -11.48 39.81 45.76
CA GLY A 494 -10.78 39.19 46.88
C GLY A 494 -9.52 38.46 46.45
N VAL A 495 -8.37 38.86 46.99
CA VAL A 495 -7.08 38.20 46.73
C VAL A 495 -6.73 37.31 47.91
N ILE A 496 -6.72 35.98 47.70
CA ILE A 496 -6.56 34.95 48.72
C ILE A 496 -5.28 34.16 48.44
N PRO A 497 -4.17 34.45 49.15
CA PRO A 497 -2.99 33.60 49.13
C PRO A 497 -3.25 32.30 49.91
N SER A 498 -2.69 31.19 49.44
CA SER A 498 -2.62 29.93 50.19
C SER A 498 -1.16 29.64 50.52
N GLY A 499 -0.75 29.97 51.75
CA GLY A 499 0.61 29.77 52.27
C GLY A 499 1.46 31.06 52.32
N ASN A 500 2.73 30.91 52.71
CA ASN A 500 3.68 32.03 52.78
C ASN A 500 4.34 32.23 51.41
N LEU A 501 4.07 33.38 50.79
CA LEU A 501 4.57 33.73 49.47
C LEU A 501 5.75 34.69 49.57
N GLY A 502 6.77 34.46 48.74
CA GLY A 502 7.90 35.38 48.61
C GLY A 502 7.53 36.67 47.88
N TYR A 503 8.53 37.31 47.29
CA TYR A 503 8.34 38.47 46.41
C TYR A 503 7.98 37.97 45.03
N PHE A 504 6.78 38.27 44.56
CA PHE A 504 6.35 37.85 43.22
C PHE A 504 5.38 38.87 42.63
N THR A 505 5.25 38.81 41.31
CA THR A 505 4.40 39.70 40.55
C THR A 505 3.35 38.89 39.84
N LEU A 506 2.10 39.33 39.94
CA LEU A 506 0.99 38.75 39.21
C LEU A 506 0.42 39.76 38.23
N THR A 507 0.13 39.32 37.02
CA THR A 507 -0.51 40.15 36.00
C THR A 507 -1.75 39.45 35.46
N PHE A 508 -2.87 40.16 35.43
CA PHE A 508 -4.12 39.68 34.83
C PHE A 508 -4.91 40.84 34.22
N VAL A 509 -5.94 40.51 33.45
CA VAL A 509 -6.81 41.49 32.80
C VAL A 509 -8.02 41.76 33.69
N ALA A 510 -8.22 43.02 34.06
CA ALA A 510 -9.40 43.46 34.81
C ALA A 510 -10.63 43.58 33.90
N HIS A 511 -11.82 43.36 34.47
CA HIS A 511 -13.08 43.69 33.81
C HIS A 511 -13.19 45.21 33.61
N GLN A 512 -13.92 45.65 32.57
CA GLN A 512 -13.92 47.04 32.06
C GLN A 512 -13.95 48.10 33.17
#